data_AF-A0A4Y7PLD9-F1
#
_entry.id   AF-A0A4Y7PLD9-F1
#
_cell.length_a   1.000
_cell.length_b   1.000
_cell.length_c   1.000
_cell.angle_alpha   90.00
_cell.angle_beta   90.00
_cell.angle_gamma   90.00
#
_symmetry.space_group_name_H-M   'P 1'
#
loop_
_entity.id
_entity.type
_entity.pdbx_description
1 polymer ?
#
loop_
_entity_poly.entity_id
_entity_poly.type
_entity_poly.pdbx_seq_one_letter_code
_entity_poly.pdbx_strand_id
1 'polypeptide(L)'
;MDLNVLLDNVAATSGASGILVFDRDWLVIGSRGDLSARDASQLERLLNWEACSIDGEVAWGDDGRTIQFNKARLHTLVLLKGKIESPIRPPAPSVAVSPASLPNITSVPLPSSLQTVKSAR
;
A
#
# COMPACT_ATOMS: atom_id res chain seq x y z
N MET A 1 -31.96 6.64 -12.21
CA MET A 1 -30.61 6.74 -12.79
C MET A 1 -30.02 5.35 -12.76
N ASP A 2 -29.59 4.83 -13.91
CA ASP A 2 -29.08 3.46 -14.03
C ASP A 2 -27.69 3.30 -13.42
N LEU A 3 -27.49 2.23 -12.64
CA LEU A 3 -26.21 1.91 -12.02
C LEU A 3 -25.09 1.77 -13.06
N ASN A 4 -25.40 1.19 -14.23
CA ASN A 4 -24.43 1.04 -15.32
C ASN A 4 -23.93 2.40 -15.85
N VAL A 5 -24.82 3.39 -15.97
CA VAL A 5 -24.45 4.75 -16.41
C VAL A 5 -23.57 5.44 -15.36
N LEU A 6 -23.85 5.22 -14.08
CA LEU A 6 -23.02 5.73 -13.00
C LEU A 6 -21.63 5.09 -13.01
N LEU A 7 -21.54 3.78 -13.22
CA LEU A 7 -20.25 3.07 -13.33
C LEU A 7 -19.44 3.54 -14.54
N ASP A 8 -20.07 3.76 -15.70
CA ASP A 8 -19.38 4.27 -16.89
C ASP A 8 -18.86 5.71 -16.67
N ASN A 9 -19.63 6.58 -16.02
CA ASN A 9 -19.18 7.93 -15.65
C ASN A 9 -18.02 7.91 -14.66
N VAL A 10 -18.06 7.01 -13.67
CA VAL A 10 -16.99 6.85 -12.69
C VAL A 10 -15.73 6.30 -13.36
N ALA A 11 -15.85 5.33 -14.27
CA ALA A 11 -14.71 4.80 -15.03
C ALA A 11 -14.04 5.89 -15.86
N ALA A 12 -14.84 6.69 -16.57
CA ALA A 12 -14.36 7.81 -17.37
C ALA A 12 -13.68 8.90 -16.52
N THR A 13 -14.22 9.20 -15.34
CA THR A 13 -13.70 10.28 -14.47
C THR A 13 -12.44 9.86 -13.70
N SER A 14 -12.40 8.61 -13.24
CA SER A 14 -11.31 8.09 -12.40
C SER A 14 -10.16 7.48 -13.19
N GLY A 15 -10.37 7.23 -14.50
CA GLY A 15 -9.42 6.49 -15.33
C GLY A 15 -9.23 5.03 -14.88
N ALA A 16 -10.18 4.49 -14.11
CA ALA A 16 -10.11 3.13 -13.61
C ALA A 16 -10.38 2.12 -14.72
N SER A 17 -9.54 1.08 -14.79
CA SER A 17 -9.68 -0.03 -15.74
C SER A 17 -10.73 -1.05 -15.27
N GLY A 18 -11.06 -1.05 -13.99
CA GLY A 18 -12.09 -1.91 -13.41
C GLY A 18 -12.75 -1.26 -12.20
N ILE A 19 -14.03 -1.53 -12.00
CA ILE A 19 -14.82 -1.03 -10.89
C ILE A 19 -15.60 -2.18 -10.28
N LEU A 20 -15.58 -2.28 -8.95
CA LEU A 20 -16.50 -3.12 -8.20
C LEU A 20 -17.21 -2.30 -7.13
N VAL A 21 -18.48 -2.60 -6.91
CA VAL A 21 -19.28 -2.00 -5.85
C VAL A 21 -19.84 -3.12 -4.99
N PHE A 22 -19.55 -3.05 -3.70
CA PHE A 22 -20.04 -3.97 -2.70
C PHE A 22 -21.11 -3.31 -1.84
N ASP A 23 -22.08 -4.09 -1.39
CA ASP A 23 -22.92 -3.76 -0.24
C ASP A 23 -22.18 -4.02 1.08
N ARG A 24 -22.81 -3.69 2.20
CA ARG A 24 -22.33 -3.96 3.56
C ARG A 24 -22.09 -5.45 3.83
N ASP A 25 -22.77 -6.33 3.13
CA ASP A 25 -22.60 -7.78 3.25
C ASP A 25 -21.57 -8.35 2.25
N TRP A 26 -20.70 -7.49 1.66
CA TRP A 26 -19.77 -7.84 0.58
C TRP A 26 -20.44 -8.43 -0.66
N LEU A 27 -21.73 -8.17 -0.83
CA LEU A 27 -22.48 -8.55 -2.02
C LEU A 27 -22.12 -7.61 -3.17
N VAL A 28 -21.74 -8.16 -4.32
CA VAL A 28 -21.44 -7.36 -5.50
C VAL A 28 -22.73 -6.83 -6.09
N ILE A 29 -22.97 -5.53 -5.93
CA ILE A 29 -24.14 -4.84 -6.48
C ILE A 29 -23.86 -4.26 -7.87
N GLY A 30 -22.59 -4.08 -8.21
CA GLY A 30 -22.18 -3.63 -9.54
C GLY A 30 -20.73 -3.97 -9.85
N SER A 31 -20.45 -4.28 -11.11
CA SER A 31 -19.08 -4.53 -11.60
C SER A 31 -18.93 -4.02 -13.03
N ARG A 32 -17.75 -3.47 -13.36
CA ARG A 32 -17.44 -2.97 -14.70
C ARG A 32 -15.95 -3.14 -15.01
N GLY A 33 -15.61 -3.42 -16.27
CA GLY A 33 -14.22 -3.51 -16.74
C GLY A 33 -13.51 -4.76 -16.23
N ASP A 34 -12.23 -4.60 -15.87
CA ASP A 34 -11.32 -5.69 -15.50
C ASP A 34 -11.62 -6.32 -14.12
N LEU A 35 -12.47 -5.68 -13.31
CA LEU A 35 -12.90 -6.22 -12.02
C LEU A 35 -14.28 -6.90 -12.17
N SER A 36 -14.37 -8.11 -11.64
CA SER A 36 -15.58 -8.94 -11.72
C SER A 36 -16.01 -9.48 -10.35
N ALA A 37 -17.21 -10.04 -10.29
CA ALA A 37 -17.71 -10.68 -9.06
C ALA A 37 -16.84 -11.88 -8.60
N ARG A 38 -15.95 -12.41 -9.45
CA ARG A 38 -15.01 -13.47 -9.05
C ARG A 38 -13.91 -12.96 -8.13
N ASP A 39 -13.57 -11.67 -8.24
CA ASP A 39 -12.51 -11.03 -7.47
C ASP A 39 -13.01 -10.61 -6.07
N ALA A 40 -14.33 -10.66 -5.86
CA ALA A 40 -15.03 -10.26 -4.64
C ALA A 40 -14.44 -10.87 -3.36
N SER A 41 -14.31 -12.20 -3.31
CA SER A 41 -13.82 -12.89 -2.11
C SER A 41 -12.34 -12.65 -1.84
N GLN A 42 -11.56 -12.24 -2.84
CA GLN A 42 -10.17 -11.83 -2.65
C GLN A 42 -10.09 -10.39 -2.14
N LEU A 43 -10.90 -9.49 -2.71
CA LEU A 43 -11.04 -8.11 -2.28
C LEU A 43 -11.55 -8.00 -0.84
N GLU A 44 -12.56 -8.79 -0.47
CA GLU A 44 -13.08 -8.90 0.88
C GLU A 44 -11.97 -9.31 1.88
N ARG A 45 -11.19 -10.34 1.54
CA ARG A 45 -10.06 -10.78 2.38
C ARG A 45 -8.97 -9.72 2.50
N LEU A 46 -8.72 -8.97 1.43
CA LEU A 46 -7.67 -7.96 1.39
C LEU A 46 -8.07 -6.66 2.11
N LEU A 47 -9.35 -6.31 2.04
CA LEU A 47 -9.94 -5.13 2.67
C LEU A 47 -10.55 -5.42 4.05
N ASN A 48 -10.35 -6.64 4.56
CA ASN A 48 -10.98 -7.21 5.75
C ASN A 48 -11.09 -6.20 6.91
N TRP A 49 -12.27 -6.19 7.54
CA TRP A 49 -12.91 -5.03 8.16
C TRP A 49 -12.18 -4.41 9.38
N GLU A 50 -11.11 -5.02 9.89
CA GLU A 50 -10.57 -4.66 11.22
C GLU A 50 -9.58 -3.48 11.27
N ALA A 51 -9.09 -2.94 10.14
CA ALA A 51 -7.96 -2.01 10.23
C ALA A 51 -7.99 -0.72 9.40
N CYS A 52 -8.81 -0.58 8.36
CA CYS A 52 -8.53 0.45 7.35
C CYS A 52 -9.68 1.44 7.14
N SER A 53 -9.34 2.70 7.45
CA SER A 53 -9.74 4.00 6.89
C SER A 53 -10.90 4.03 5.88
N ILE A 54 -11.68 5.11 5.96
CA ILE A 54 -12.82 5.44 5.07
C ILE A 54 -12.41 5.37 3.58
N ASP A 55 -11.14 5.61 3.29
CA ASP A 55 -10.51 5.53 1.99
C ASP A 55 -9.08 4.97 2.09
N GLY A 56 -8.62 4.30 1.04
CA GLY A 56 -7.26 3.78 0.98
C GLY A 56 -6.88 3.21 -0.38
N GLU A 57 -5.62 2.80 -0.49
CA GLU A 57 -5.03 2.25 -1.70
C GLU A 57 -4.12 1.06 -1.38
N VAL A 58 -4.21 0.00 -2.18
CA VAL A 58 -3.51 -1.27 -1.95
C VAL A 58 -3.00 -1.83 -3.27
N ALA A 59 -1.86 -2.51 -3.24
CA ALA A 59 -1.33 -3.21 -4.40
C ALA A 59 -2.26 -4.36 -4.82
N TRP A 60 -2.44 -4.55 -6.13
CA TRP A 60 -3.28 -5.59 -6.72
C TRP A 60 -2.56 -6.33 -7.83
N GLY A 61 -2.38 -7.64 -7.62
CA GLY A 61 -1.62 -8.50 -8.53
C GLY A 61 -0.14 -8.13 -8.59
N ASP A 62 0.59 -8.82 -9.46
CA ASP A 62 2.04 -8.66 -9.62
C ASP A 62 2.41 -7.60 -10.68
N ASP A 63 1.44 -7.13 -11.46
CA ASP A 63 1.63 -6.20 -12.58
C ASP A 63 1.83 -4.72 -12.15
N GLY A 64 1.89 -4.46 -10.84
CA GLY A 64 1.98 -3.11 -10.28
C GLY A 64 0.68 -2.30 -10.41
N ARG A 65 -0.45 -2.98 -10.63
CA ARG A 65 -1.77 -2.36 -10.54
C ARG A 65 -2.11 -2.12 -9.08
N THR A 66 -3.00 -1.17 -8.84
CA THR A 66 -3.47 -0.87 -7.49
C THR A 66 -4.95 -0.71 -7.45
N ILE A 67 -5.49 -1.01 -6.28
CA ILE A 67 -6.88 -0.81 -5.97
C ILE A 67 -6.98 0.38 -5.04
N GLN A 68 -7.75 1.37 -5.47
CA GLN A 68 -8.26 2.40 -4.58
C GLN A 68 -9.63 1.95 -4.08
N PHE A 69 -9.83 1.99 -2.76
CA PHE A 69 -11.12 1.66 -2.15
C PHE A 69 -11.67 2.84 -1.35
N ASN A 70 -12.99 2.96 -1.36
CA ASN A 70 -13.74 3.92 -0.55
C ASN A 70 -14.87 3.19 0.15
N LYS A 71 -14.80 3.11 1.47
CA LYS A 71 -15.79 2.48 2.35
C LYS A 71 -16.78 3.56 2.81
N ALA A 72 -17.96 3.57 2.20
CA ALA A 72 -19.10 4.32 2.70
C ALA A 72 -19.89 3.49 3.73
N ARG A 73 -20.82 4.13 4.47
CA ARG A 73 -21.64 3.46 5.50
C ARG A 73 -22.41 2.24 5.02
N LEU A 74 -22.80 2.22 3.75
CA LEU A 74 -23.65 1.19 3.16
C LEU A 74 -22.99 0.48 1.98
N HIS A 75 -21.99 1.08 1.35
CA HIS A 75 -21.39 0.55 0.13
C HIS A 75 -19.88 0.72 0.15
N THR A 76 -19.16 -0.23 -0.43
CA THR A 76 -17.72 -0.10 -0.67
C THR A 76 -17.47 -0.02 -2.16
N LEU A 77 -16.91 1.10 -2.60
CA LEU A 77 -16.46 1.30 -3.98
C LEU A 77 -15.01 0.87 -4.09
N VAL A 78 -14.71 0.06 -5.09
CA VAL A 78 -13.37 -0.46 -5.40
C VAL A 78 -13.04 -0.10 -6.84
N LEU A 79 -11.92 0.58 -7.04
CA LEU A 79 -11.45 1.07 -8.33
C LEU A 79 -10.08 0.48 -8.61
N LEU A 80 -9.94 -0.25 -9.72
CA LEU A 80 -8.66 -0.74 -10.21
C LEU A 80 -8.00 0.36 -11.05
N LYS A 81 -6.92 0.92 -10.54
CA LYS A 81 -6.06 1.84 -11.27
C LYS A 81 -4.87 1.08 -11.87
N GLY A 82 -4.57 1.42 -13.12
CA GLY A 82 -3.33 1.01 -13.78
C GLY A 82 -2.10 1.54 -13.04
N LYS A 83 -0.92 1.06 -13.45
CA LYS A 83 0.39 1.33 -12.85
C LYS A 83 0.47 2.72 -12.23
N ILE A 84 0.54 2.78 -10.90
CA ILE A 84 0.71 4.07 -10.22
C ILE A 84 2.12 4.55 -10.55
N GLU A 85 2.22 5.63 -11.32
CA GLU A 85 3.30 6.57 -11.11
C GLU A 85 3.02 7.24 -9.77
N SER A 86 3.65 6.73 -8.70
CA SER A 86 3.44 7.14 -7.31
C SER A 86 3.10 8.64 -7.20
N PRO A 87 2.02 9.04 -6.50
CA PRO A 87 1.85 10.44 -6.19
C PRO A 87 3.04 10.85 -5.34
N ILE A 88 3.83 11.77 -5.88
CA ILE A 88 5.00 12.38 -5.25
C ILE A 88 4.60 12.75 -3.82
N ARG A 89 5.15 12.01 -2.86
CA ARG A 89 5.08 12.30 -1.43
C ARG A 89 5.40 13.80 -1.27
N PRO A 90 4.55 14.62 -0.65
CA PRO A 90 4.94 15.99 -0.34
C PRO A 90 6.25 15.92 0.48
N PRO A 91 7.25 16.75 0.16
CA PRO A 91 8.56 16.68 0.79
C PRO A 91 8.38 16.78 2.31
N ALA A 92 8.81 15.74 3.02
CA ALA A 92 8.92 15.81 4.47
C ALA A 92 9.82 17.02 4.80
N PRO A 93 9.45 17.87 5.78
CA PRO A 93 10.33 18.95 6.20
C PRO A 93 11.66 18.33 6.65
N SER A 94 12.74 18.67 5.94
CA SER A 94 14.10 18.29 6.27
C SER A 94 14.42 18.75 7.70
N VAL A 95 14.32 17.84 8.65
CA VAL A 95 15.02 17.99 9.93
C VAL A 95 16.49 17.80 9.61
N ALA A 96 17.19 18.93 9.46
CA ALA A 96 18.62 18.96 9.27
C ALA A 96 19.30 18.36 10.51
N VAL A 97 19.81 17.13 10.38
CA VAL A 97 20.74 16.55 11.35
C VAL A 97 22.15 16.73 10.78
N SER A 98 22.93 17.58 11.43
CA SER A 98 24.32 17.89 11.08
C SER A 98 25.20 16.64 11.07
N PRO A 99 26.10 16.45 10.08
CA PRO A 99 27.05 15.34 10.05
C PRO A 99 28.26 15.64 10.94
N ALA A 100 28.56 14.74 11.88
CA ALA A 100 29.84 14.72 12.60
C ALA A 100 30.86 13.89 11.80
N SER A 101 31.94 14.56 11.38
CA SER A 101 33.05 14.01 10.59
C SER A 101 33.85 12.95 11.34
N LEU A 102 34.12 11.81 10.68
CA LEU A 102 35.10 10.80 11.08
C LEU A 102 36.52 11.26 10.68
N PRO A 103 37.52 11.23 11.56
CA PRO A 103 38.91 11.31 11.15
C PRO A 103 39.51 9.92 10.89
N ASN A 104 40.13 9.81 9.71
CA ASN A 104 40.95 8.71 9.21
C ASN A 104 42.41 8.89 9.67
N ILE A 105 43.00 7.94 10.41
CA ILE A 105 44.44 7.92 10.77
C ILE A 105 44.86 6.44 11.01
N THR A 106 45.48 5.75 10.05
CA THR A 106 46.95 5.51 9.87
C THR A 106 47.56 4.37 10.74
N SER A 107 47.87 3.25 10.07
CA SER A 107 48.96 2.23 10.23
C SER A 107 49.59 1.81 11.60
N VAL A 108 49.52 0.49 11.89
CA VAL A 108 50.58 -0.52 12.34
C VAL A 108 51.35 -0.27 13.68
N PRO A 109 51.89 -1.26 14.48
CA PRO A 109 51.85 -2.75 14.53
C PRO A 109 51.46 -3.40 15.91
N LEU A 110 51.41 -4.75 15.95
CA LEU A 110 51.41 -5.70 17.10
C LEU A 110 52.47 -5.37 18.20
N PRO A 111 52.26 -5.72 19.50
CA PRO A 111 52.66 -7.07 19.95
C PRO A 111 51.87 -7.70 21.13
N SER A 112 51.97 -9.04 21.19
CA SER A 112 52.06 -9.96 22.33
C SER A 112 51.43 -9.60 23.70
N SER A 113 50.46 -10.41 24.14
CA SER A 113 50.52 -11.16 25.42
C SER A 113 49.33 -12.10 25.58
N LEU A 114 49.61 -13.40 25.52
CA LEU A 114 48.79 -14.43 26.15
C LEU A 114 48.96 -14.28 27.67
N GLN A 115 47.92 -13.85 28.39
CA GLN A 115 47.79 -14.13 29.82
C GLN A 115 46.34 -14.45 30.20
N THR A 116 46.16 -15.74 30.49
CA THR A 116 45.26 -16.36 31.46
C THR A 116 44.66 -15.42 32.51
N VAL A 117 43.33 -15.41 32.65
CA VAL A 117 42.71 -15.29 33.97
C VAL A 117 41.45 -16.16 34.09
N LYS A 118 41.56 -17.12 35.00
CA LYS A 118 40.51 -17.91 35.65
C LYS A 118 39.47 -17.00 36.29
N SER A 119 38.18 -17.31 36.14
CA SER A 119 37.20 -16.90 37.17
C SER A 119 36.07 -17.91 37.30
N ALA A 120 35.85 -18.32 38.54
CA ALA A 120 34.94 -19.35 38.98
C ALA A 120 33.52 -18.81 39.14
N ARG A 121 32.53 -19.66 38.88
CA ARG A 121 31.46 -19.96 39.83
C ARG A 121 30.87 -21.32 39.51
#